data_AF-A0A3M0ZPV8-F1
#
_entry.id   AF-A0A3M0ZPV8-F1
#
_cell.length_a   1.000
_cell.length_b   1.000
_cell.length_c   1.000
_cell.angle_alpha   90.00
_cell.angle_beta   90.00
_cell.angle_gamma   90.00
#
_symmetry.space_group_name_H-M   'P 1'
#
loop_
_entity.id
_entity.type
_entity.pdbx_description
1 polymer ?
#
loop_
_entity_poly.entity_id
_entity_poly.type
_entity_poly.pdbx_seq_one_letter_code
_entity_poly.pdbx_strand_id
1 'polypeptide(L)'
;MFNTGRNIGKACTDFLSQRGKEVMSSEANFFEKFGLEVGQGEVKVGETYPIYGMITKFISDTPGKVEVEINYSIKARMAIPSEKKVELLRERAFEPGIFISTVRSKDENGIVVDCSTVVFGKRQGFDA
;
A
#
# COMPACT_ATOMS: atom_id res chain seq x y z
N MET A 1 29.83 14.04 -5.51
CA MET A 1 28.54 14.64 -5.10
C MET A 1 27.48 14.19 -6.08
N PHE A 2 26.64 13.23 -5.71
CA PHE A 2 25.39 12.95 -6.43
C PHE A 2 24.33 12.56 -5.42
N ASN A 3 23.21 13.26 -5.50
CA ASN A 3 22.07 13.23 -4.60
C ASN A 3 20.88 12.74 -5.44
N THR A 4 20.18 11.69 -5.02
CA THR A 4 18.86 11.31 -5.59
C THR A 4 18.09 10.43 -4.62
N GLY A 5 17.46 11.07 -3.64
CA GLY A 5 16.39 10.48 -2.83
C GLY A 5 15.22 10.08 -3.71
N ARG A 6 14.89 8.78 -3.75
CA ARG A 6 13.66 8.30 -4.40
C ARG A 6 12.49 8.46 -3.44
N ASN A 7 11.58 9.34 -3.84
CA ASN A 7 10.46 9.83 -3.07
C ASN A 7 9.21 8.99 -3.39
N ILE A 8 8.69 8.24 -2.43
CA ILE A 8 7.47 7.40 -2.58
C ILE A 8 6.25 8.29 -2.85
N GLY A 9 6.28 9.54 -2.37
CA GLY A 9 5.27 10.54 -2.73
C GLY A 9 5.20 10.75 -4.24
N LYS A 10 6.34 10.67 -4.94
CA LYS A 10 6.40 10.72 -6.40
C LYS A 10 5.87 9.42 -7.04
N ALA A 11 6.08 8.26 -6.43
CA ALA A 11 5.53 7.00 -6.94
C ALA A 11 3.99 6.94 -6.83
N CYS A 12 3.41 7.42 -5.71
CA CYS A 12 1.96 7.58 -5.59
C CYS A 12 1.39 8.61 -6.58
N THR A 13 2.12 9.71 -6.84
CA THR A 13 1.65 10.78 -7.74
C THR A 13 1.89 10.45 -9.23
N ASP A 14 3.00 9.81 -9.58
CA ASP A 14 3.36 9.42 -10.95
C ASP A 14 2.48 8.25 -11.44
N PHE A 15 2.09 7.33 -10.54
CA PHE A 15 1.12 6.27 -10.84
C PHE A 15 -0.27 6.84 -11.17
N LEU A 16 -0.65 7.94 -10.52
CA LEU A 16 -1.90 8.67 -10.80
C LEU A 16 -1.83 9.51 -12.09
N SER A 17 -0.63 9.98 -12.48
CA SER A 17 -0.46 10.81 -13.67
C SER A 17 -0.51 10.02 -14.99
N GLN A 18 -0.02 8.77 -15.02
CA GLN A 18 0.12 8.01 -16.27
C GLN A 18 -1.19 7.35 -16.78
N ARG A 19 -2.27 7.31 -15.99
CA ARG A 19 -3.61 6.92 -16.46
C ARG A 19 -4.59 8.09 -16.65
N GLY A 20 -4.11 9.33 -16.61
CA GLY A 20 -4.88 10.56 -16.79
C GLY A 20 -5.32 10.89 -18.22
N LYS A 21 -5.87 9.90 -18.95
CA LYS A 21 -6.70 10.15 -20.13
C LYS A 21 -7.90 9.23 -20.13
N GLU A 22 -8.77 9.37 -19.12
CA GLU A 22 -10.23 9.41 -19.28
C GLU A 22 -10.91 9.49 -17.90
N VAL A 23 -11.64 10.58 -17.70
CA VAL A 23 -12.67 10.84 -16.68
C VAL A 23 -12.20 11.03 -15.22
N MET A 24 -11.71 12.24 -14.92
CA MET A 24 -11.59 12.81 -13.57
C MET A 24 -12.92 13.45 -13.12
N SER A 25 -13.52 12.99 -12.02
CA SER A 25 -14.35 13.88 -11.16
C SER A 25 -14.63 13.41 -9.71
N SER A 26 -14.23 12.21 -9.26
CA SER A 26 -14.66 11.71 -7.93
C SER A 26 -13.56 11.57 -6.86
N GLU A 27 -12.28 11.50 -7.22
CA GLU A 27 -11.22 11.11 -6.26
C GLU A 27 -10.74 12.23 -5.32
N ALA A 28 -10.89 13.51 -5.71
CA ALA A 28 -10.59 14.64 -4.82
C ALA A 28 -11.50 14.68 -3.59
N ASN A 29 -12.71 14.12 -3.69
CA ASN A 29 -13.73 14.19 -2.64
C ASN A 29 -13.51 13.21 -1.47
N PHE A 30 -12.63 12.21 -1.59
CA PHE A 30 -12.43 11.23 -0.51
C PHE A 30 -11.60 11.82 0.63
N PHE A 31 -10.43 12.38 0.33
CA PHE A 31 -9.51 12.87 1.35
C PHE A 31 -10.03 14.14 2.06
N GLU A 32 -10.64 15.06 1.32
CA GLU A 32 -11.27 16.26 1.88
C GLU A 32 -12.44 15.93 2.81
N LYS A 33 -13.27 14.94 2.44
CA LYS A 33 -14.43 14.52 3.24
C LYS A 33 -14.05 13.93 4.60
N PHE A 34 -12.85 13.38 4.74
CA PHE A 34 -12.36 12.81 6.00
C PHE A 34 -11.32 13.69 6.71
N GLY A 35 -11.08 14.92 6.23
CA GLY A 35 -10.15 15.86 6.85
C GLY A 35 -8.69 15.38 6.84
N LEU A 36 -8.31 14.57 5.85
CA LEU A 36 -6.96 14.03 5.73
C LEU A 36 -6.13 14.94 4.80
N GLU A 37 -5.11 15.59 5.35
CA GLU A 37 -4.15 16.35 4.56
C GLU A 37 -3.14 15.41 3.89
N VAL A 38 -3.08 15.43 2.56
CA VAL A 38 -2.06 14.69 1.80
C VAL A 38 -0.81 15.54 1.71
N GLY A 39 0.10 15.37 2.67
CA GLY A 39 1.42 16.01 2.66
C GLY A 39 2.43 15.25 1.79
N GLN A 40 3.21 15.96 0.99
CA GLN A 40 4.42 15.40 0.38
C GLN A 40 5.57 15.44 1.38
N GLY A 41 6.13 14.27 1.72
CA GLY A 41 7.24 14.18 2.67
C GLY A 41 8.03 12.89 2.50
N GLU A 42 9.31 12.92 2.89
CA GLU A 42 10.10 11.70 3.00
C GLU A 42 9.63 10.88 4.20
N VAL A 43 9.23 9.62 3.98
CA VAL A 43 8.91 8.72 5.11
C VAL A 43 10.16 8.47 5.94
N LYS A 44 10.07 8.19 7.24
CA LYS A 44 11.26 7.93 8.08
C LYS A 44 11.31 6.47 8.49
N VAL A 45 12.52 5.90 8.55
CA VAL A 45 12.72 4.55 9.10
C VAL A 45 12.35 4.56 10.58
N GLY A 46 11.60 3.56 11.03
CA GLY A 46 11.05 3.45 12.38
C GLY A 46 9.68 4.09 12.57
N GLU A 47 9.24 4.95 11.65
CA GLU A 47 7.94 5.61 11.72
C GLU A 47 6.85 4.76 11.05
N THR A 48 5.60 4.94 11.51
CA THR A 48 4.44 4.20 11.03
C THR A 48 3.54 5.09 10.20
N TYR A 49 3.14 4.59 9.02
CA TYR A 49 2.30 5.32 8.08
C TYR A 49 1.15 4.44 7.58
N PRO A 50 -0.04 5.03 7.35
CA PRO A 50 -1.07 4.37 6.57
C PRO A 50 -0.67 4.42 5.09
N ILE A 51 -0.57 3.24 4.47
CA ILE A 51 -0.31 3.12 3.03
C ILE A 51 -1.62 2.74 2.36
N TYR A 52 -2.12 3.60 1.48
CA TYR A 52 -3.23 3.24 0.60
C TYR A 52 -2.68 2.52 -0.63
N GLY A 53 -3.22 1.35 -0.94
CA GLY A 53 -2.73 0.56 -2.06
C GLY A 53 -3.45 -0.77 -2.21
N MET A 54 -2.82 -1.67 -2.95
CA MET A 54 -3.30 -3.03 -3.19
C MET A 54 -2.13 -4.00 -3.16
N ILE A 55 -2.40 -5.24 -2.78
CA ILE A 55 -1.42 -6.32 -2.93
C ILE A 55 -1.30 -6.64 -4.42
N THR A 56 -0.11 -6.40 -4.98
CA THR A 56 0.19 -6.66 -6.40
C THR A 56 0.83 -8.03 -6.60
N LYS A 57 1.50 -8.57 -5.58
CA LYS A 57 2.17 -9.87 -5.63
C LYS A 57 2.34 -10.48 -4.24
N PHE A 58 2.18 -11.79 -4.14
CA PHE A 58 2.63 -12.56 -2.98
C PHE A 58 4.07 -13.03 -3.21
N ILE A 59 4.96 -12.69 -2.29
CA ILE A 59 6.36 -13.15 -2.28
C ILE A 59 6.46 -14.43 -1.45
N SER A 60 5.77 -14.46 -0.30
CA SER A 60 5.60 -15.64 0.54
C SER A 60 4.24 -15.57 1.22
N ASP A 61 3.52 -16.69 1.25
CA ASP A 61 2.21 -16.85 1.90
C ASP A 61 2.27 -17.86 3.05
N THR A 62 3.47 -18.09 3.61
CA THR A 62 3.63 -18.99 4.76
C THR A 62 2.97 -18.38 6.00
N PRO A 63 2.04 -19.09 6.68
CA PRO A 63 1.46 -18.62 7.93
C PRO A 63 2.54 -18.27 8.97
N GLY A 64 2.38 -17.13 9.62
CA GLY A 64 3.34 -16.54 10.56
C GLY A 64 4.42 -15.67 9.91
N LYS A 65 4.68 -15.83 8.60
CA LYS A 65 5.66 -15.03 7.85
C LYS A 65 5.17 -14.79 6.42
N VAL A 66 4.18 -13.93 6.29
CA VAL A 66 3.64 -13.51 5.00
C VAL A 66 4.46 -12.33 4.47
N GLU A 67 4.85 -12.38 3.20
CA GLU A 67 5.54 -11.31 2.51
C GLU A 67 4.80 -10.99 1.21
N VAL A 68 4.45 -9.71 1.02
CA VAL A 68 3.70 -9.24 -0.14
C VAL A 68 4.33 -7.99 -0.72
N GLU A 69 4.02 -7.73 -1.99
CA GLU A 69 4.32 -6.48 -2.67
C GLU A 69 3.06 -5.62 -2.73
N ILE A 70 3.19 -4.36 -2.32
CA ILE A 70 2.16 -3.33 -2.39
C ILE A 70 2.59 -2.30 -3.43
N ASN A 71 1.67 -1.95 -4.34
CA ASN A 71 1.88 -0.96 -5.39
C ASN A 71 3.21 -1.13 -6.17
N TYR A 72 3.60 -2.38 -6.45
CA TYR A 72 4.80 -2.74 -7.24
C TYR A 72 6.16 -2.29 -6.70
N SER A 73 6.23 -1.67 -5.51
CA SER A 73 7.46 -1.01 -5.04
C SER A 73 7.70 -1.11 -3.54
N ILE A 74 6.70 -1.55 -2.77
CA ILE A 74 6.77 -1.67 -1.31
C ILE A 74 6.69 -3.15 -0.94
N LYS A 75 7.72 -3.66 -0.26
CA LYS A 75 7.71 -5.02 0.28
C LYS A 75 7.19 -4.97 1.71
N ALA A 76 6.05 -5.59 1.97
CA ALA A 76 5.43 -5.64 3.28
C ALA A 76 5.57 -7.03 3.90
N ARG A 77 6.04 -7.06 5.14
CA ARG A 77 6.11 -8.26 5.99
C ARG A 77 4.95 -8.25 6.96
N MET A 78 4.25 -9.37 7.09
CA MET A 78 3.08 -9.51 7.95
C MET A 78 3.21 -10.79 8.78
N ALA A 79 2.95 -10.68 10.08
CA ALA A 79 2.87 -11.82 11.00
C ALA A 79 1.42 -12.30 11.09
N ILE A 80 0.98 -13.12 10.14
CA ILE A 80 -0.40 -13.65 10.08
C ILE A 80 -0.37 -15.15 10.41
N PRO A 81 -0.61 -15.57 11.68
CA PRO A 81 -0.43 -16.96 12.09
C PRO A 81 -1.53 -17.91 11.58
N SER A 82 -2.67 -17.38 11.12
CA SER A 82 -3.83 -18.19 10.72
C SER A 82 -3.88 -18.35 9.22
N GLU A 83 -3.86 -19.60 8.73
CA GLU A 83 -4.00 -19.93 7.31
C GLU A 83 -5.27 -19.35 6.68
N LYS A 84 -6.42 -19.44 7.37
CA LYS A 84 -7.68 -18.82 6.92
C LYS A 84 -7.56 -17.30 6.68
N LYS A 85 -6.75 -16.60 7.48
CA LYS A 85 -6.51 -15.17 7.28
C LYS A 85 -5.57 -14.90 6.12
N VAL A 86 -4.61 -15.79 5.86
CA VAL A 86 -3.76 -15.73 4.67
C VAL A 86 -4.59 -15.97 3.41
N GLU A 87 -5.49 -16.95 3.43
CA GLU A 87 -6.44 -17.19 2.34
C GLU A 87 -7.32 -15.98 2.08
N LEU A 88 -7.91 -15.38 3.12
CA LEU A 88 -8.67 -14.14 3.00
C LEU A 88 -7.84 -13.02 2.38
N LEU A 89 -6.57 -12.87 2.79
CA LEU A 89 -5.67 -11.87 2.21
C LEU A 89 -5.44 -12.13 0.72
N ARG A 90 -5.35 -13.41 0.31
CA ARG A 90 -5.17 -13.83 -1.08
C ARG A 90 -6.43 -13.61 -1.92
N GLU A 91 -7.61 -13.94 -1.39
CA GLU A 91 -8.90 -13.66 -2.03
C GLU A 91 -9.07 -12.18 -2.31
N ARG A 92 -8.60 -11.34 -1.38
CA ARG A 92 -8.69 -9.89 -1.45
C ARG A 92 -7.44 -9.24 -2.06
N ALA A 93 -6.58 -10.03 -2.68
CA ALA A 93 -5.49 -9.51 -3.48
C ALA A 93 -6.05 -8.66 -4.62
N PHE A 94 -5.33 -7.63 -5.03
CA PHE A 94 -5.80 -6.66 -6.01
C PHE A 94 -7.08 -5.88 -5.64
N GLU A 95 -7.56 -5.99 -4.39
CA GLU A 95 -8.52 -5.04 -3.85
C GLU A 95 -7.79 -3.85 -3.20
N PRO A 96 -8.35 -2.63 -3.27
CA PRO A 96 -7.81 -1.49 -2.53
C PRO A 96 -7.97 -1.70 -1.01
N GLY A 97 -6.94 -1.31 -0.28
CA GLY A 97 -6.88 -1.38 1.18
C GLY A 97 -5.93 -0.36 1.78
N ILE A 98 -6.04 -0.20 3.10
CA ILE A 98 -5.15 0.62 3.91
C ILE A 98 -4.26 -0.32 4.73
N PHE A 99 -2.95 -0.17 4.59
CA PHE A 99 -1.92 -0.98 5.22
C PHE A 99 -1.18 -0.14 6.26
N ILE A 100 -1.42 -0.40 7.54
CA ILE A 100 -0.74 0.29 8.64
C ILE A 100 0.64 -0.32 8.82
N SER A 101 1.67 0.42 8.39
CA SER A 101 2.99 -0.17 8.20
C SER A 101 4.10 0.71 8.76
N THR A 102 5.03 0.09 9.48
CA THR A 102 6.23 0.72 10.00
C THR A 102 7.36 0.55 9.01
N VAL A 103 8.04 1.65 8.64
CA VAL A 103 9.14 1.61 7.68
C VAL A 103 10.35 0.94 8.33
N ARG A 104 10.79 -0.19 7.78
CA ARG A 104 11.95 -0.94 8.27
C ARG A 104 13.25 -0.51 7.64
N SER A 105 13.24 -0.37 6.32
CA SER A 105 14.41 0.05 5.56
C SER A 105 14.00 0.73 4.28
N LYS A 106 14.91 1.55 3.78
CA LYS A 106 14.85 2.17 2.47
C LYS A 106 16.15 1.89 1.75
N ASP A 107 16.07 1.35 0.56
CA ASP A 107 17.22 1.13 -0.30
C ASP A 107 16.89 1.49 -1.76
N GLU A 108 17.84 1.27 -2.65
CA GLU A 108 17.69 1.53 -4.08
C GLU A 108 16.66 0.60 -4.75
N ASN A 109 16.27 -0.49 -4.10
CA ASN A 109 15.35 -1.51 -4.60
C ASN A 109 13.91 -1.32 -4.07
N GLY A 110 13.68 -0.32 -3.22
CA GLY A 110 12.34 0.06 -2.74
C GLY A 110 12.28 0.27 -1.23
N ILE A 111 11.08 0.17 -0.69
CA ILE A 111 10.83 0.30 0.74
C ILE A 111 10.38 -1.03 1.31
N VAL A 112 10.99 -1.41 2.42
CA VAL A 112 10.56 -2.56 3.20
C VAL A 112 9.82 -2.06 4.43
N VAL A 113 8.64 -2.61 4.66
CA VAL A 113 7.79 -2.25 5.80
C VAL A 113 7.38 -3.50 6.58
N ASP A 114 7.21 -3.34 7.88
CA ASP A 114 6.47 -4.30 8.70
C ASP A 114 5.03 -3.81 8.77
N CYS A 115 4.10 -4.57 8.17
CA CYS A 115 2.69 -4.25 8.15
C CYS A 115 1.98 -4.98 9.31
N SER A 116 1.36 -4.17 10.17
CA SER A 116 0.69 -4.66 11.38
C SER A 116 -0.79 -4.93 11.17
N THR A 117 -1.43 -4.17 10.28
CA THR A 117 -2.88 -4.24 10.05
C THR A 117 -3.20 -3.89 8.61
N VAL A 118 -4.12 -4.66 8.02
CA VAL A 118 -4.71 -4.38 6.70
C VAL A 118 -6.20 -4.17 6.88
N VAL A 119 -6.68 -3.00 6.44
CA VAL A 119 -8.09 -2.64 6.43
C VAL A 119 -8.54 -2.60 4.99
N PHE A 120 -9.43 -3.51 4.62
CA PHE A 120 -10.05 -3.48 3.30
C PHE A 120 -11.42 -2.82 3.38
N GLY A 121 -11.84 -2.20 2.27
CA GLY A 121 -13.18 -1.64 2.13
C GLY A 121 -14.29 -2.70 2.16
N LYS A 122 -15.54 -2.25 2.08
CA LYS A 122 -16.69 -3.16 1.87
C LYS A 122 -16.47 -3.92 0.55
N ARG A 123 -16.73 -5.23 0.56
CA ARG A 123 -16.79 -6.01 -0.70
C ARG A 123 -17.86 -5.38 -1.58
N GLN A 124 -17.50 -5.00 -2.80
CA GLN A 124 -18.51 -4.61 -3.79
C GLN A 124 -19.20 -5.91 -4.24
N GLY A 125 -20.40 -6.14 -3.73
CA GLY A 125 -21.29 -7.14 -4.32
C GLY A 125 -21.73 -6.60 -5.67
N PHE A 126 -21.31 -7.24 -6.76
CA PHE A 126 -21.99 -7.06 -8.03
C PHE A 126 -23.29 -7.86 -7.95
N ASP A 127 -24.43 -7.18 -7.81
CA ASP A 127 -25.70 -7.74 -8.25
C ASP A 127 -25.66 -7.69 -9.78
N ALA A 128 -25.60 -8.86 -10.41
CA ALA A 128 -25.64 -9.04 -11.86
C ALA A 128 -27.08 -9.29 -12.33
#